data_AF-A0A1B6DND8-F1
#
_entry.id   AF-A0A1B6DND8-F1
#
_cell.length_a   1.000
_cell.length_b   1.000
_cell.length_c   1.000
_cell.angle_alpha   90.00
_cell.angle_beta   90.00
_cell.angle_gamma   90.00
#
_symmetry.space_group_name_H-M   'P 1'
#
loop_
_entity.id
_entity.type
_entity.pdbx_description
1 polymer ?
#
loop_
_entity_poly.entity_id
_entity_poly.type
_entity_poly.pdbx_seq_one_letter_code
_entity_poly.pdbx_strand_id
1 'polypeptide(L)'
;MGTHRNDHSYQLLDSVALDVFRDRSGWSAREELNLLNAIEHFSFGNWKDISQHIGTRSSDEARDEFITRFLEGSIGRVTWPQAATARPVLKDLTHTDSGPLAPEVTSKLPPLDIRPEEASQLDYIPLRDDFELEYDNEAETLVAPLVMNVDDDDLDLALKLAQADMYTHRLRERARRHRVIRDYQLVSQFFSNKEKPKRKISRDEKELEEKMRPVCQFHTAQEHEQFLSKIMRQRELSRRLSELLRYRRNGLTKFEELPHFEQERMARHSANKSGSSATTLMSRHSLGTKRKERSGEAANYSSIPASSTSLTQGNSLPDHPLAGEPSFHLLSQAELQLCTNLELTPTQYISMKTMMLAEPLLKIENPIEQHVHQHLVKNGWIKTS
;
A
#
# COMPACT_ATOMS: atom_id res chain seq x y z
N MET A 1 23.28 -19.29 -76.33
CA MET A 1 23.18 -17.97 -77.01
C MET A 1 21.84 -17.38 -76.64
N GLY A 2 21.81 -16.21 -75.99
CA GLY A 2 20.58 -15.62 -75.45
C GLY A 2 19.62 -15.13 -76.55
N THR A 3 18.34 -14.96 -76.19
CA THR A 3 17.23 -14.57 -77.08
C THR A 3 17.21 -13.08 -77.44
N HIS A 4 18.23 -12.31 -77.05
CA HIS A 4 18.29 -10.87 -77.30
C HIS A 4 18.78 -10.56 -78.72
N ARG A 5 18.09 -9.64 -79.40
CA ARG A 5 18.49 -9.06 -80.68
C ARG A 5 18.72 -7.55 -80.54
N ASN A 6 19.61 -7.01 -81.36
CA ASN A 6 20.01 -5.60 -81.34
C ASN A 6 18.92 -4.61 -81.83
N ASP A 7 17.79 -5.13 -82.32
CA ASP A 7 16.60 -4.39 -82.75
C ASP A 7 15.45 -4.45 -81.72
N HIS A 8 15.67 -5.10 -80.57
CA HIS A 8 14.67 -5.12 -79.51
C HIS A 8 14.44 -3.72 -78.96
N SER A 9 13.16 -3.41 -78.67
CA SER A 9 12.75 -2.21 -77.94
C SER A 9 13.54 -2.12 -76.64
N TYR A 10 14.29 -1.04 -76.46
CA TYR A 10 15.02 -0.76 -75.23
C TYR A 10 14.46 0.50 -74.58
N GLN A 11 14.57 0.56 -73.26
CA GLN A 11 14.32 1.76 -72.49
C GLN A 11 15.65 2.19 -71.87
N LEU A 12 16.04 3.44 -72.09
CA LEU A 12 17.14 4.04 -71.36
C LEU A 12 16.66 4.24 -69.92
N LEU A 13 17.09 3.38 -69.01
CA LEU A 13 17.03 3.68 -67.58
C LEU A 13 18.12 4.71 -67.32
N ASP A 14 17.70 5.96 -67.14
CA ASP A 14 18.59 7.05 -66.78
C ASP A 14 19.16 6.77 -65.39
N SER A 15 20.44 6.41 -65.32
CA SER A 15 21.15 6.20 -64.05
C SER A 15 21.66 7.52 -63.47
N VAL A 16 21.14 8.66 -63.95
CA VAL A 16 21.48 9.97 -63.41
C VAL A 16 20.95 10.03 -62.00
N ALA A 17 21.87 10.11 -61.05
CA ALA A 17 21.60 10.56 -59.69
C ALA A 17 20.97 11.95 -59.78
N LEU A 18 19.65 12.00 -59.91
CA LEU A 18 18.90 13.23 -59.85
C LEU A 18 19.00 13.74 -58.42
N ASP A 19 19.60 14.88 -58.22
CA ASP A 19 19.54 15.56 -56.93
C ASP A 19 18.20 16.28 -56.85
N VAL A 20 17.24 15.69 -56.12
CA VAL A 20 15.92 16.30 -55.84
C VAL A 20 16.09 17.63 -55.11
N PHE A 21 17.15 17.69 -54.33
CA PHE A 21 17.49 18.73 -53.39
C PHE A 21 18.76 19.42 -53.90
N ARG A 22 18.66 20.70 -54.30
CA ARG A 22 19.75 21.46 -54.97
C ARG A 22 20.86 21.93 -54.02
N ASP A 23 21.08 21.23 -52.94
CA ASP A 23 22.05 21.54 -51.88
C ASP A 23 23.26 20.60 -51.89
N ARG A 24 24.28 21.02 -51.13
CA ARG A 24 25.58 20.34 -51.06
C ARG A 24 25.57 19.10 -50.16
N SER A 25 24.40 18.54 -49.82
CA SER A 25 24.30 17.33 -49.00
C SER A 25 24.76 16.09 -49.77
N GLY A 26 24.74 16.17 -51.11
CA GLY A 26 25.23 15.11 -52.00
C GLY A 26 24.37 13.85 -51.95
N TRP A 27 23.14 13.94 -51.45
CA TRP A 27 22.16 12.86 -51.41
C TRP A 27 21.42 12.77 -52.74
N SER A 28 21.45 11.59 -53.35
CA SER A 28 20.69 11.33 -54.59
C SER A 28 19.21 11.10 -54.30
N ALA A 29 18.34 11.36 -55.29
CA ALA A 29 16.91 11.03 -55.22
C ALA A 29 16.63 9.61 -54.74
N ARG A 30 17.49 8.66 -55.15
CA ARG A 30 17.34 7.25 -54.82
C ARG A 30 17.66 6.99 -53.35
N GLU A 31 18.70 7.63 -52.81
CA GLU A 31 19.05 7.54 -51.40
C GLU A 31 17.96 8.17 -50.53
N GLU A 32 17.42 9.32 -50.92
CA GLU A 32 16.31 9.99 -50.24
C GLU A 32 15.03 9.13 -50.21
N LEU A 33 14.68 8.54 -51.34
CA LEU A 33 13.54 7.62 -51.41
C LEU A 33 13.77 6.37 -50.56
N ASN A 34 14.98 5.82 -50.59
CA ASN A 34 15.33 4.65 -49.79
C ASN A 34 15.33 4.98 -48.28
N LEU A 35 15.71 6.20 -47.88
CA LEU A 35 15.64 6.70 -46.51
C LEU A 35 14.18 6.75 -46.03
N LEU A 36 13.28 7.31 -46.82
CA LEU A 36 11.85 7.36 -46.49
C LEU A 36 11.22 5.96 -46.40
N ASN A 37 11.50 5.09 -47.38
CA ASN A 37 11.02 3.71 -47.36
C ASN A 37 11.56 2.95 -46.13
N ALA A 38 12.83 3.15 -45.79
CA ALA A 38 13.44 2.52 -44.62
C ALA A 38 12.78 2.99 -43.32
N ILE A 39 12.48 4.29 -43.19
CA ILE A 39 11.80 4.84 -42.01
C ILE A 39 10.37 4.29 -41.89
N GLU A 40 9.67 4.09 -43.00
CA GLU A 40 8.36 3.45 -43.00
C GLU A 40 8.44 2.00 -42.50
N HIS A 41 9.45 1.24 -42.91
CA HIS A 41 9.59 -0.18 -42.54
C HIS A 41 10.16 -0.40 -41.14
N PHE A 42 11.15 0.37 -40.71
CA PHE A 42 11.89 0.16 -39.46
C PHE A 42 11.47 1.10 -38.32
N SER A 43 10.54 2.02 -38.61
CA SER A 43 10.11 3.09 -37.71
C SER A 43 11.20 4.12 -37.39
N PHE A 44 10.78 5.35 -37.10
CA PHE A 44 11.67 6.44 -36.71
C PHE A 44 12.44 6.10 -35.44
N GLY A 45 13.75 6.36 -35.43
CA GLY A 45 14.64 6.11 -34.28
C GLY A 45 15.55 4.89 -34.43
N ASN A 46 15.21 3.92 -35.29
CA ASN A 46 16.05 2.76 -35.55
C ASN A 46 17.09 3.02 -36.66
N TRP A 47 17.95 4.02 -36.44
CA TRP A 47 18.89 4.54 -37.46
C TRP A 47 19.94 3.52 -37.93
N LYS A 48 20.22 2.49 -37.12
CA LYS A 48 21.16 1.42 -37.48
C LYS A 48 20.62 0.58 -38.62
N ASP A 49 19.37 0.12 -38.52
CA ASP A 49 18.75 -0.72 -39.54
C ASP A 49 18.37 0.11 -40.77
N ILE A 50 17.95 1.37 -40.56
CA ILE A 50 17.69 2.33 -41.64
C ILE A 50 18.95 2.56 -42.50
N SER A 51 20.10 2.79 -41.86
CA SER A 51 21.38 2.97 -42.55
C SER A 51 21.80 1.71 -43.32
N GLN A 52 21.61 0.52 -42.76
CA GLN A 52 21.88 -0.74 -43.46
C GLN A 52 21.00 -0.92 -44.70
N HIS A 53 19.73 -0.52 -44.62
CA HIS A 53 18.79 -0.59 -45.75
C HIS A 53 19.14 0.40 -46.87
N ILE A 54 19.65 1.59 -46.52
CA ILE A 54 20.16 2.57 -47.50
C ILE A 54 21.48 2.08 -48.11
N GLY A 55 22.35 1.47 -47.30
CA GLY A 55 23.62 0.84 -47.69
C GLY A 55 24.77 1.79 -48.01
N THR A 56 24.48 3.03 -48.39
CA THR A 56 25.49 4.03 -48.82
C THR A 56 25.83 5.08 -47.77
N ARG A 57 25.04 5.20 -46.70
CA ARG A 57 25.14 6.27 -45.68
C ARG A 57 25.17 5.71 -44.27
N SER A 58 25.82 6.41 -43.35
CA SER A 58 25.87 6.04 -41.94
C SER A 58 24.57 6.35 -41.19
N SER A 59 24.40 5.80 -39.98
CA SER A 59 23.22 6.03 -39.15
C SER A 59 23.03 7.49 -38.75
N ASP A 60 24.14 8.18 -38.46
CA ASP A 60 24.10 9.59 -38.06
C ASP A 60 23.78 10.49 -39.26
N GLU A 61 24.37 10.22 -40.42
CA GLU A 61 24.03 10.95 -41.66
C GLU A 61 22.56 10.74 -42.07
N ALA A 62 22.04 9.51 -41.98
CA ALA A 62 20.64 9.22 -42.30
C ALA A 62 19.67 9.91 -41.33
N ARG A 63 20.01 9.96 -40.04
CA ARG A 63 19.25 10.71 -39.04
C ARG A 63 19.25 12.20 -39.35
N ASP A 64 20.45 12.76 -39.52
CA ASP A 64 20.63 14.20 -39.63
C ASP A 64 20.01 14.73 -40.93
N GLU A 65 20.11 13.98 -42.04
CA GLU A 65 19.42 14.32 -43.29
C GLU A 65 17.90 14.28 -43.10
N PHE A 66 17.35 13.23 -42.48
CA PHE A 66 15.90 13.13 -42.27
C PHE A 66 15.38 14.28 -41.41
N ILE A 67 16.04 14.59 -40.30
CA ILE A 67 15.66 15.67 -39.40
C ILE A 67 15.75 17.00 -40.13
N THR A 68 16.90 17.31 -40.75
CA THR A 68 17.15 18.60 -41.39
C THR A 68 16.19 18.84 -42.57
N ARG A 69 15.81 17.79 -43.30
CA ARG A 69 15.02 17.91 -44.54
C ARG A 69 13.52 17.76 -44.33
N PHE A 70 13.10 16.74 -43.58
CA PHE A 70 11.70 16.36 -43.46
C PHE A 70 11.04 16.85 -42.16
N LEU A 71 11.81 17.18 -41.11
CA LEU A 71 11.26 17.73 -39.86
C LEU A 71 11.52 19.24 -39.74
N GLU A 72 12.78 19.64 -39.81
CA GLU A 72 13.22 21.03 -39.66
C GLU A 72 13.28 21.78 -40.99
N GLY A 73 13.18 21.06 -42.11
CA GLY A 73 13.26 21.62 -43.44
C GLY A 73 11.97 22.31 -43.88
N SER A 74 11.93 22.73 -45.15
CA SER A 74 10.72 23.31 -45.74
C SER A 74 9.55 22.34 -45.76
N ILE A 75 9.82 21.03 -45.95
CA ILE A 75 8.80 19.99 -45.96
C ILE A 75 8.14 19.89 -44.58
N GLY A 76 8.93 19.68 -43.53
CA GLY A 76 8.43 19.58 -42.16
C GLY A 76 7.72 20.84 -41.67
N ARG A 77 8.23 22.03 -42.02
CA ARG A 77 7.55 23.30 -41.72
C ARG A 77 6.15 23.41 -42.33
N VAL A 78 5.88 22.76 -43.45
CA VAL A 78 4.56 22.78 -44.10
C VAL A 78 3.67 21.63 -43.63
N THR A 79 4.23 20.43 -43.42
CA THR A 79 3.45 19.23 -43.07
C THR A 79 3.17 19.13 -41.57
N TRP A 80 4.09 19.58 -40.72
CA TRP A 80 3.99 19.42 -39.26
C TRP A 80 2.93 20.29 -38.59
N PRO A 81 2.66 21.56 -38.99
CA PRO A 81 1.65 22.38 -38.33
C PRO A 81 0.26 21.74 -38.36
N GLN A 82 -0.14 21.15 -39.49
CA GLN A 82 -1.42 20.45 -39.61
C GLN A 82 -1.48 19.22 -38.67
N ALA A 83 -0.43 18.41 -38.64
CA ALA A 83 -0.33 17.26 -37.74
C ALA A 83 -0.31 17.68 -36.25
N ALA A 84 0.38 18.79 -35.92
CA ALA A 84 0.44 19.33 -34.58
C ALA A 84 -0.92 19.85 -34.10
N THR A 85 -1.71 20.50 -34.97
CA THR A 85 -3.08 20.92 -34.65
C THR A 85 -4.06 19.76 -34.49
N ALA A 86 -3.83 18.65 -35.20
CA ALA A 86 -4.63 17.44 -35.09
C ALA A 86 -4.24 16.56 -33.89
N ARG A 87 -3.18 16.92 -33.16
CA ARG A 87 -2.72 16.16 -32.00
C ARG A 87 -3.78 16.27 -30.90
N PRO A 88 -4.29 15.13 -30.38
CA PRO A 88 -5.25 15.19 -29.28
C PRO A 88 -4.57 15.83 -28.06
N VAL A 89 -5.20 16.89 -27.55
CA VAL A 89 -4.80 17.49 -26.28
C VAL A 89 -5.29 16.53 -25.18
N LEU A 90 -4.42 15.62 -24.78
CA LEU A 90 -4.68 14.73 -23.66
C LEU A 90 -4.77 15.58 -22.40
N LYS A 91 -5.99 15.77 -21.90
CA LYS A 91 -6.19 16.35 -20.58
C LYS A 91 -5.84 15.27 -19.56
N ASP A 92 -4.89 15.57 -18.68
CA ASP A 92 -4.64 14.73 -17.53
C ASP A 92 -5.88 14.73 -16.65
N LEU A 93 -6.53 13.57 -16.54
CA LEU A 93 -7.70 13.36 -15.71
C LEU A 93 -7.34 12.75 -14.36
N THR A 94 -6.04 12.56 -14.07
CA THR A 94 -5.63 12.12 -12.74
C THR A 94 -5.92 13.24 -11.74
N HIS A 95 -6.71 12.91 -10.72
CA HIS A 95 -6.86 13.79 -9.57
C HIS A 95 -5.57 13.71 -8.74
N THR A 96 -5.09 14.85 -8.25
CA THR A 96 -3.95 14.90 -7.32
C THR A 96 -4.31 14.17 -6.04
N ASP A 97 -3.90 12.90 -5.92
CA ASP A 97 -3.96 12.17 -4.66
C ASP A 97 -3.04 12.91 -3.68
N SER A 98 -3.61 13.52 -2.64
CA SER A 98 -2.86 14.19 -1.57
C SER A 98 -2.69 13.28 -0.35
N GLY A 99 -3.04 12.00 -0.48
CA GLY A 99 -2.90 11.01 0.57
C GLY A 99 -1.44 10.67 0.86
N PRO A 100 -1.19 9.91 1.93
CA PRO A 100 0.16 9.46 2.30
C PRO A 100 0.83 8.55 1.26
N LEU A 101 0.06 8.07 0.27
CA LEU A 101 0.49 7.22 -0.85
C LEU A 101 0.60 7.98 -2.18
N ALA A 102 0.42 9.30 -2.17
CA ALA A 102 0.54 10.14 -3.34
C ALA A 102 1.88 9.92 -4.08
N PRO A 103 1.88 9.91 -5.42
CA PRO A 103 3.12 9.81 -6.22
C PRO A 103 4.17 10.85 -5.84
N GLU A 104 3.74 12.05 -5.46
CA GLU A 104 4.62 13.13 -5.00
C GLU A 104 5.31 12.80 -3.67
N VAL A 105 4.62 12.10 -2.76
CA VAL A 105 5.19 11.68 -1.48
C VAL A 105 6.14 10.50 -1.70
N THR A 106 5.80 9.56 -2.57
CA THR A 106 6.67 8.42 -2.89
C THR A 106 7.93 8.83 -3.64
N SER A 107 7.86 9.85 -4.51
CA SER A 107 9.01 10.39 -5.24
C SER A 107 10.09 11.01 -4.33
N LYS A 108 9.71 11.44 -3.12
CA LYS A 108 10.63 12.03 -2.13
C LYS A 108 11.35 10.99 -1.28
N LEU A 109 10.95 9.72 -1.36
CA LEU A 109 11.60 8.65 -0.60
C LEU A 109 12.98 8.35 -1.19
N PRO A 110 13.98 8.03 -0.34
CA PRO A 110 15.28 7.60 -0.82
C PRO A 110 15.14 6.33 -1.68
N PRO A 111 16.01 6.13 -2.68
CA PRO A 111 16.01 4.91 -3.49
C PRO A 111 16.24 3.68 -2.62
N LEU A 112 15.84 2.52 -3.12
CA LEU A 112 16.08 1.25 -2.44
C LEU A 112 17.60 0.99 -2.37
N ASP A 113 18.11 0.80 -1.15
CA ASP A 113 19.51 0.43 -0.91
C ASP A 113 19.69 -1.06 -1.22
N ILE A 114 20.22 -1.35 -2.39
CA ILE A 114 20.39 -2.72 -2.89
C ILE A 114 21.65 -2.82 -3.74
N ARG A 115 22.45 -3.88 -3.51
CA ARG A 115 23.62 -4.15 -4.34
C ARG A 115 23.20 -4.74 -5.68
N PRO A 116 23.97 -4.54 -6.78
CA PRO A 116 23.63 -5.11 -8.08
C PRO A 116 23.41 -6.63 -8.04
N GLU A 117 24.21 -7.36 -7.25
CA GLU A 117 24.08 -8.81 -7.07
C GLU A 117 22.79 -9.22 -6.34
N GLU A 118 22.32 -8.39 -5.41
CA GLU A 118 21.08 -8.60 -4.65
C GLU A 118 19.86 -8.23 -5.51
N ALA A 119 19.98 -7.18 -6.32
CA ALA A 119 18.96 -6.76 -7.28
C ALA A 119 18.70 -7.87 -8.31
N SER A 120 19.75 -8.47 -8.86
CA SER A 120 19.64 -9.62 -9.76
C SER A 120 19.04 -10.86 -9.10
N GLN A 121 19.18 -11.05 -7.79
CA GLN A 121 18.54 -12.18 -7.08
C GLN A 121 17.03 -11.99 -6.89
N LEU A 122 16.56 -10.76 -6.97
CA LEU A 122 15.15 -10.39 -6.79
C LEU A 122 14.47 -9.98 -8.10
N ASP A 123 15.19 -10.08 -9.23
CA ASP A 123 14.77 -9.56 -10.54
C ASP A 123 14.29 -8.10 -10.44
N TYR A 124 14.96 -7.32 -9.59
CA TYR A 124 14.68 -5.91 -9.37
C TYR A 124 15.50 -5.05 -10.31
N ILE A 125 14.87 -4.03 -10.90
CA ILE A 125 15.44 -3.16 -11.93
C ILE A 125 15.66 -1.76 -11.30
N PRO A 126 16.88 -1.44 -10.82
CA PRO A 126 17.09 -0.26 -9.97
C PRO A 126 16.81 1.09 -10.65
N LEU A 127 17.03 1.18 -11.96
CA LEU A 127 16.77 2.41 -12.72
C LEU A 127 15.29 2.66 -12.97
N ARG A 128 14.45 1.61 -12.89
CA ARG A 128 13.00 1.69 -13.05
C ARG A 128 12.27 1.70 -11.71
N ASP A 129 12.94 1.20 -10.66
CA ASP A 129 12.35 0.90 -9.34
C ASP A 129 11.19 -0.10 -9.40
N ASP A 130 11.31 -1.09 -10.29
CA ASP A 130 10.30 -2.13 -10.50
C ASP A 130 10.89 -3.52 -10.32
N PHE A 131 10.03 -4.48 -10.00
CA PHE A 131 10.37 -5.90 -10.04
C PHE A 131 9.91 -6.49 -11.38
N GLU A 132 10.57 -7.54 -11.86
CA GLU A 132 10.04 -8.29 -13.01
C GLU A 132 8.70 -8.96 -12.68
N LEU A 133 8.59 -9.52 -11.46
CA LEU A 133 7.34 -10.09 -10.95
C LEU A 133 6.76 -9.19 -9.87
N GLU A 134 5.67 -8.53 -10.22
CA GLU A 134 4.99 -7.59 -9.35
C GLU A 134 4.06 -8.26 -8.34
N TYR A 135 3.74 -7.54 -7.26
CA TYR A 135 2.64 -7.98 -6.38
C TYR A 135 1.32 -7.98 -7.16
N ASP A 136 0.56 -9.08 -7.07
CA ASP A 136 -0.67 -9.29 -7.84
C ASP A 136 -0.42 -9.06 -9.34
N ASN A 137 0.55 -9.78 -9.91
CA ASN A 137 0.96 -9.67 -11.31
C ASN A 137 -0.18 -9.95 -12.31
N GLU A 138 -1.25 -10.62 -11.88
CA GLU A 138 -2.40 -10.92 -12.73
C GLU A 138 -3.47 -9.81 -12.70
N ALA A 139 -3.25 -8.70 -11.99
CA ALA A 139 -4.23 -7.61 -11.88
C ALA A 139 -4.68 -7.08 -13.25
N GLU A 140 -3.75 -6.99 -14.20
CA GLU A 140 -3.96 -6.53 -15.57
C GLU A 140 -4.93 -7.46 -16.34
N THR A 141 -5.04 -8.73 -15.96
CA THR A 141 -6.01 -9.69 -16.55
C THR A 141 -7.45 -9.21 -16.39
N LEU A 142 -7.75 -8.44 -15.33
CA LEU A 142 -9.08 -7.92 -15.08
C LEU A 142 -9.54 -6.91 -16.15
N VAL A 143 -8.59 -6.13 -16.69
CA VAL A 143 -8.86 -5.09 -17.68
C VAL A 143 -8.47 -5.50 -19.09
N ALA A 144 -7.69 -6.58 -19.26
CA ALA A 144 -7.29 -7.11 -20.56
C ALA A 144 -8.45 -7.34 -21.56
N PRO A 145 -9.63 -7.84 -21.17
CA PRO A 145 -10.75 -8.02 -22.11
C PRO A 145 -11.64 -6.78 -22.28
N LEU A 146 -11.36 -5.67 -21.60
CA LEU A 146 -12.19 -4.46 -21.69
C LEU A 146 -12.08 -3.84 -23.08
N VAL A 147 -13.21 -3.75 -23.76
CA VAL A 147 -13.37 -3.05 -25.04
C VAL A 147 -14.49 -2.04 -24.88
N MET A 148 -14.24 -0.78 -25.24
CA MET A 148 -15.26 0.27 -25.26
C MET A 148 -15.94 0.27 -26.64
N ASN A 149 -17.27 0.12 -26.68
CA ASN A 149 -18.04 0.20 -27.90
C ASN A 149 -18.91 1.45 -27.90
N VAL A 150 -19.20 1.97 -29.09
CA VAL A 150 -20.06 3.17 -29.23
C VAL A 150 -21.51 2.85 -28.85
N ASP A 151 -21.91 1.59 -28.96
CA ASP A 151 -23.26 1.10 -28.66
C ASP A 151 -23.41 0.58 -27.22
N ASP A 152 -22.41 0.79 -26.35
CA ASP A 152 -22.50 0.38 -24.94
C ASP A 152 -23.65 1.14 -24.25
N ASP A 153 -24.53 0.41 -23.58
CA ASP A 153 -25.57 1.03 -22.76
C ASP A 153 -25.03 1.48 -21.39
N ASP A 154 -25.85 2.20 -20.62
CA ASP A 154 -25.43 2.72 -19.30
C ASP A 154 -25.01 1.60 -18.32
N LEU A 155 -25.59 0.41 -18.46
CA LEU A 155 -25.28 -0.74 -17.60
C LEU A 155 -23.93 -1.35 -17.97
N ASP A 156 -23.67 -1.53 -19.27
CA ASP A 156 -22.39 -1.99 -19.80
C ASP A 156 -21.28 -1.02 -19.43
N LEU A 157 -21.50 0.29 -19.58
CA LEU A 157 -20.56 1.31 -19.16
C LEU A 157 -20.28 1.24 -17.66
N ALA A 158 -21.33 1.14 -16.82
CA ALA A 158 -21.17 1.03 -15.38
C ALA A 158 -20.39 -0.23 -14.96
N LEU A 159 -20.62 -1.36 -15.63
CA LEU A 159 -19.88 -2.60 -15.38
C LEU A 159 -18.39 -2.46 -15.73
N LYS A 160 -18.08 -1.85 -16.88
CA LYS A 160 -16.70 -1.61 -17.32
C LYS A 160 -15.97 -0.64 -16.38
N LEU A 161 -16.65 0.42 -15.94
CA LEU A 161 -16.13 1.35 -14.93
C LEU A 161 -15.87 0.64 -13.60
N ALA A 162 -16.77 -0.24 -13.15
CA ALA A 162 -16.55 -1.02 -11.93
C ALA A 162 -15.34 -1.95 -12.05
N GLN A 163 -15.12 -2.58 -13.21
CA GLN A 163 -13.92 -3.38 -13.46
C GLN A 163 -12.63 -2.53 -13.44
N ALA A 164 -12.67 -1.33 -14.02
CA ALA A 164 -11.56 -0.38 -13.97
C ALA A 164 -11.29 0.11 -12.53
N ASP A 165 -12.32 0.34 -11.73
CA ASP A 165 -12.19 0.70 -10.30
C ASP A 165 -11.56 -0.44 -9.49
N MET A 166 -11.99 -1.68 -9.73
CA MET A 166 -11.39 -2.87 -9.10
C MET A 166 -9.90 -3.01 -9.46
N TYR A 167 -9.53 -2.76 -10.72
CA TYR A 167 -8.13 -2.74 -11.16
C TYR A 167 -7.34 -1.62 -10.47
N THR A 168 -7.90 -0.42 -10.42
CA THR A 168 -7.30 0.74 -9.73
C THR A 168 -7.04 0.43 -8.26
N HIS A 169 -7.94 -0.28 -7.59
CA HIS A 169 -7.74 -0.71 -6.20
C HIS A 169 -6.54 -1.65 -6.05
N ARG A 170 -6.37 -2.61 -6.95
CA ARG A 170 -5.21 -3.52 -6.97
C ARG A 170 -3.90 -2.75 -7.20
N LEU A 171 -3.89 -1.81 -8.14
CA LEU A 171 -2.72 -0.95 -8.40
C LEU A 171 -2.34 -0.09 -7.18
N ARG A 172 -3.32 0.48 -6.48
CA ARG A 172 -3.07 1.24 -5.24
C ARG A 172 -2.39 0.39 -4.18
N GLU A 173 -2.80 -0.86 -4.04
CA GLU A 173 -2.22 -1.79 -3.08
C GLU A 173 -0.79 -2.23 -3.49
N ARG A 174 -0.53 -2.43 -4.78
CA ARG A 174 0.83 -2.66 -5.32
C ARG A 174 1.74 -1.45 -5.02
N ALA A 175 1.30 -0.24 -5.37
CA ALA A 175 2.01 1.00 -5.10
C ALA A 175 2.27 1.21 -3.59
N ARG A 176 1.28 0.90 -2.74
CA ARG A 176 1.42 0.94 -1.28
C ARG A 176 2.54 0.01 -0.81
N ARG A 177 2.61 -1.23 -1.32
CA ARG A 177 3.67 -2.17 -0.95
C ARG A 177 5.04 -1.67 -1.39
N HIS A 178 5.18 -1.17 -2.62
CA HIS A 178 6.44 -0.61 -3.11
C HIS A 178 6.93 0.52 -2.22
N ARG A 179 6.03 1.44 -1.85
CA ARG A 179 6.33 2.51 -0.89
C ARG A 179 6.87 1.95 0.43
N VAL A 180 6.17 0.99 1.04
CA VAL A 180 6.59 0.41 2.33
C VAL A 180 7.94 -0.29 2.20
N ILE A 181 8.17 -1.06 1.13
CA ILE A 181 9.45 -1.73 0.86
C ILE A 181 10.59 -0.72 0.78
N ARG A 182 10.38 0.37 0.03
CA ARG A 182 11.37 1.42 -0.20
C ARG A 182 11.65 2.23 1.08
N ASP A 183 10.60 2.76 1.71
CA ASP A 183 10.70 3.62 2.90
C ASP A 183 11.38 2.89 4.07
N TYR A 184 10.93 1.66 4.36
CA TYR A 184 11.52 0.84 5.43
C TYR A 184 12.81 0.14 5.00
N GLN A 185 13.25 0.28 3.75
CA GLN A 185 14.46 -0.36 3.22
C GLN A 185 14.45 -1.87 3.49
N LEU A 186 13.30 -2.52 3.29
CA LEU A 186 13.07 -3.90 3.72
C LEU A 186 14.01 -4.90 3.03
N VAL A 187 14.40 -4.61 1.79
CA VAL A 187 15.36 -5.44 1.04
C VAL A 187 16.76 -5.34 1.66
N SER A 188 17.26 -4.13 1.89
CA SER A 188 18.52 -3.90 2.61
C SER A 188 18.52 -4.60 3.97
N GLN A 189 17.43 -4.48 4.74
CA GLN A 189 17.28 -5.15 6.03
C GLN A 189 17.26 -6.68 5.90
N PHE A 190 16.64 -7.24 4.86
CA PHE A 190 16.59 -8.68 4.62
C PHE A 190 17.99 -9.26 4.40
N PHE A 191 18.80 -8.62 3.55
CA PHE A 191 20.18 -9.05 3.30
C PHE A 191 21.10 -8.74 4.50
N SER A 192 21.01 -7.56 5.12
CA SER A 192 21.85 -7.19 6.26
C SER A 192 21.56 -7.99 7.53
N ASN A 193 20.32 -8.45 7.76
CA ASN A 193 19.96 -9.25 8.93
C ASN A 193 20.64 -10.62 8.98
N LYS A 194 21.21 -11.10 7.87
CA LYS A 194 22.00 -12.33 7.84
C LYS A 194 23.39 -12.15 8.48
N GLU A 195 23.88 -10.91 8.55
CA GLU A 195 25.28 -10.63 8.89
C GLU A 195 25.49 -10.01 10.28
N LYS A 196 24.47 -9.38 10.87
CA LYS A 196 24.64 -8.62 12.12
C LYS A 196 23.98 -9.27 13.34
N PRO A 197 24.65 -9.29 14.51
CA PRO A 197 24.02 -9.72 15.75
C PRO A 197 22.88 -8.75 16.11
N LYS A 198 21.66 -9.27 16.22
CA LYS A 198 20.48 -8.47 16.58
C LYS A 198 20.70 -7.82 17.94
N ARG A 199 20.37 -6.53 18.05
CA ARG A 199 20.26 -5.85 19.34
C ARG A 199 19.33 -6.67 20.24
N LYS A 200 19.66 -6.79 21.53
CA LYS A 200 18.78 -7.43 22.52
C LYS A 200 17.57 -6.52 22.74
N ILE A 201 16.54 -6.71 21.92
CA ILE A 201 15.24 -6.05 22.04
C ILE A 201 14.54 -6.63 23.27
N SER A 202 13.98 -5.76 24.11
CA SER A 202 13.20 -6.19 25.27
C SER A 202 11.96 -6.97 24.82
N ARG A 203 11.49 -7.92 25.64
CA ARG A 203 10.23 -8.64 25.37
C ARG A 203 9.07 -7.66 25.12
N ASP A 204 8.99 -6.61 25.92
CA ASP A 204 7.92 -5.61 25.85
C ASP A 204 8.00 -4.75 24.58
N GLU A 205 9.21 -4.47 24.12
CA GLU A 205 9.48 -3.71 22.89
C GLU A 205 9.12 -4.55 21.66
N LYS A 206 9.50 -5.83 21.65
CA LYS A 206 9.14 -6.77 20.58
C LYS A 206 7.62 -6.97 20.49
N GLU A 207 6.93 -7.08 21.62
CA GLU A 207 5.48 -7.20 21.66
C GLU A 207 4.80 -5.92 21.13
N LEU A 208 5.34 -4.74 21.44
CA LEU A 208 4.84 -3.48 20.92
C LEU A 208 5.05 -3.38 19.39
N GLU A 209 6.25 -3.68 18.90
CA GLU A 209 6.55 -3.72 17.46
C GLU A 209 5.61 -4.65 16.70
N GLU A 210 5.34 -5.84 17.23
CA GLU A 210 4.45 -6.81 16.61
C GLU A 210 3.00 -6.30 16.55
N LYS A 211 2.49 -5.74 17.65
CA LYS A 211 1.14 -5.17 17.72
C LYS A 211 0.97 -3.93 16.85
N MET A 212 2.02 -3.13 16.69
CA MET A 212 1.98 -1.88 15.93
C MET A 212 2.39 -2.05 14.46
N ARG A 213 2.80 -3.24 14.05
CA ARG A 213 3.18 -3.55 12.66
C ARG A 213 2.11 -3.14 11.64
N PRO A 214 0.80 -3.39 11.82
CA PRO A 214 -0.22 -2.96 10.84
C PRO A 214 -0.28 -1.44 10.65
N VAL A 215 0.20 -0.66 11.62
CA VAL A 215 0.20 0.80 11.61
C VAL A 215 1.40 1.37 10.83
N CYS A 216 2.39 0.53 10.46
CA CYS A 216 3.53 0.98 9.67
C CYS A 216 3.12 1.54 8.30
N GLN A 217 1.99 1.08 7.75
CA GLN A 217 1.50 1.54 6.45
C GLN A 217 1.06 3.02 6.42
N PHE A 218 0.82 3.62 7.58
CA PHE A 218 0.35 5.01 7.71
C PHE A 218 1.46 5.99 8.06
N HIS A 219 2.66 5.50 8.30
CA HIS A 219 3.81 6.30 8.73
C HIS A 219 4.95 6.12 7.75
N THR A 220 5.88 7.07 7.77
CA THR A 220 7.23 6.79 7.25
C THR A 220 8.01 5.89 8.20
N ALA A 221 9.08 5.27 7.72
CA ALA A 221 9.92 4.42 8.56
C ALA A 221 10.45 5.17 9.79
N GLN A 222 10.90 6.41 9.58
CA GLN A 222 11.40 7.29 10.63
C GLN A 222 10.30 7.67 11.64
N GLU A 223 9.11 8.04 11.16
CA GLU A 223 7.98 8.37 12.03
C GLU A 223 7.53 7.16 12.86
N HIS A 224 7.53 5.97 12.27
CA HIS A 224 7.15 4.75 12.96
C HIS A 224 8.14 4.38 14.07
N GLU A 225 9.45 4.47 13.82
CA GLU A 225 10.47 4.26 14.86
C GLU A 225 10.34 5.29 16.00
N GLN A 226 10.10 6.56 15.66
CA GLN A 226 9.85 7.60 16.66
C GLN A 226 8.58 7.33 17.46
N PHE A 227 7.52 6.85 16.82
CA PHE A 227 6.27 6.50 17.47
C PHE A 227 6.46 5.38 18.49
N LEU A 228 7.13 4.29 18.10
CA LEU A 228 7.42 3.16 18.98
C LEU A 228 8.30 3.56 20.17
N SER A 229 9.38 4.30 19.91
CA SER A 229 10.30 4.77 20.97
C SER A 229 9.60 5.71 21.95
N LYS A 230 8.71 6.59 21.48
CA LYS A 230 7.91 7.48 22.34
C LYS A 230 6.93 6.69 23.21
N ILE A 231 6.25 5.68 22.68
CA ILE A 231 5.36 4.80 23.47
C ILE A 231 6.16 4.04 24.53
N MET A 232 7.31 3.47 24.17
CA MET A 232 8.17 2.78 25.13
C MET A 232 8.64 3.72 26.25
N ARG A 233 9.06 4.94 25.90
CA ARG A 233 9.44 5.96 26.87
C ARG A 233 8.27 6.37 27.77
N GLN A 234 7.06 6.49 27.22
CA GLN A 234 5.87 6.78 28.01
C GLN A 234 5.54 5.66 29.00
N ARG A 235 5.64 4.38 28.60
CA ARG A 235 5.49 3.23 29.50
C ARG A 235 6.51 3.25 30.62
N GLU A 236 7.78 3.52 30.29
CA GLU A 236 8.86 3.60 31.27
C GLU A 236 8.62 4.72 32.29
N LEU A 237 8.27 5.92 31.82
CA LEU A 237 7.95 7.06 32.69
C LEU A 237 6.74 6.77 33.58
N SER A 238 5.72 6.06 33.06
CA SER A 238 4.53 5.69 33.82
C SER A 238 4.84 4.67 34.93
N ARG A 239 5.69 3.67 34.62
CA ARG A 239 6.20 2.72 35.61
C ARG A 239 7.00 3.44 36.68
N ARG A 240 7.93 4.31 36.27
CA ARG A 240 8.77 5.08 37.18
C ARG A 240 7.94 6.01 38.08
N LEU A 241 6.93 6.67 37.53
CA LEU A 241 6.01 7.50 38.31
C LEU A 241 5.24 6.67 39.34
N SER A 242 4.75 5.49 38.95
CA SER A 242 4.04 4.59 39.85
C SER A 242 4.93 4.10 41.00
N GLU A 243 6.20 3.79 40.72
CA GLU A 243 7.21 3.45 41.72
C GLU A 243 7.45 4.62 42.69
N LEU A 244 7.68 5.83 42.16
CA LEU A 244 7.93 7.03 42.98
C LEU A 244 6.72 7.36 43.88
N LEU A 245 5.50 7.26 43.36
CA LEU A 245 4.29 7.44 44.15
C LEU A 245 4.15 6.35 45.24
N ARG A 246 4.56 5.10 44.95
CA ARG A 246 4.60 4.04 45.95
C ARG A 246 5.61 4.33 47.06
N TYR A 247 6.81 4.80 46.74
CA TYR A 247 7.79 5.16 47.78
C TYR A 247 7.26 6.29 48.66
N ARG A 248 6.66 7.32 48.04
CA ARG A 248 6.04 8.43 48.77
C ARG A 248 4.92 7.99 49.71
N ARG A 249 4.08 7.03 49.29
CA ARG A 249 3.04 6.43 50.15
C ARG A 249 3.62 5.65 51.34
N ASN A 250 4.84 5.13 51.22
CA ASN A 250 5.56 4.45 52.31
C ASN A 250 6.41 5.42 53.16
N GLY A 251 6.23 6.74 52.98
CA GLY A 251 6.90 7.77 53.78
C GLY A 251 8.31 8.13 53.34
N LEU A 252 8.81 7.56 52.24
CA LEU A 252 10.14 7.89 51.70
C LEU A 252 10.09 9.24 50.99
N THR A 253 11.02 10.13 51.37
CA THR A 253 11.07 11.50 50.81
C THR A 253 12.41 11.83 50.17
N LYS A 254 13.46 11.04 50.42
CA LYS A 254 14.79 11.23 49.85
C LYS A 254 15.18 10.06 48.95
N PHE A 255 15.92 10.35 47.89
CA PHE A 255 16.40 9.32 46.95
C PHE A 255 17.39 8.33 47.60
N GLU A 256 18.17 8.78 48.59
CA GLU A 256 19.14 7.96 49.31
C GLU A 256 18.50 6.81 50.11
N GLU A 257 17.22 6.95 50.47
CA GLU A 257 16.49 5.96 51.28
C GLU A 257 15.95 4.80 50.42
N LEU A 258 15.87 4.98 49.09
CA LEU A 258 15.29 4.00 48.16
C LEU A 258 16.04 2.66 48.11
N PRO A 259 17.38 2.61 48.02
CA PRO A 259 18.11 1.33 47.95
C PRO A 259 17.89 0.48 49.20
N HIS A 260 17.91 1.10 50.38
CA HIS A 260 17.67 0.41 51.66
C HIS A 260 16.25 -0.15 51.74
N PHE A 261 15.25 0.65 51.32
CA PHE A 261 13.85 0.20 51.27
C PHE A 261 13.66 -0.98 50.30
N GLU A 262 14.29 -0.94 49.13
CA GLU A 262 14.21 -2.05 48.18
C GLU A 262 14.90 -3.32 48.68
N GLN A 263 16.05 -3.19 49.33
CA GLN A 263 16.78 -4.32 49.91
C GLN A 263 15.95 -5.00 51.01
N GLU A 264 15.36 -4.24 51.93
CA GLU A 264 14.47 -4.81 52.94
C GLU A 264 13.20 -5.42 52.34
N ARG A 265 12.62 -4.78 51.31
CA ARG A 265 11.43 -5.30 50.62
C ARG A 265 11.74 -6.64 49.96
N MET A 266 12.89 -6.74 49.28
CA MET A 266 13.33 -7.98 48.63
C MET A 266 13.62 -9.07 49.66
N ALA A 267 14.25 -8.75 50.80
CA ALA A 267 14.50 -9.69 51.89
C ALA A 267 13.20 -10.21 52.54
N ARG A 268 12.20 -9.35 52.74
CA ARG A 268 10.86 -9.76 53.20
C ARG A 268 10.16 -10.66 52.20
N HIS A 269 10.28 -10.36 50.91
CA HIS A 269 9.66 -11.14 49.84
C HIS A 269 10.33 -12.50 49.63
N SER A 270 11.66 -12.61 49.84
CA SER A 270 12.37 -13.88 49.80
C SER A 270 12.08 -14.75 51.01
N ALA A 271 11.99 -14.16 52.22
CA ALA A 271 11.63 -14.87 53.45
C ALA A 271 10.22 -15.48 53.40
N ASN A 272 9.26 -14.80 52.80
CA ASN A 272 7.91 -15.35 52.57
C ASN A 272 7.89 -16.48 51.52
N LYS A 273 8.83 -16.50 50.57
CA LYS A 273 8.90 -17.53 49.53
C LYS A 273 9.56 -18.82 50.03
N SER A 274 10.43 -18.75 51.03
CA SER A 274 11.02 -19.90 51.72
C SER A 274 10.17 -20.45 52.88
N GLY A 275 9.14 -19.71 53.35
CA GLY A 275 8.23 -20.13 54.42
C GLY A 275 7.02 -20.97 53.96
N SER A 276 6.80 -21.15 52.65
CA SER A 276 5.56 -21.73 52.11
C SER A 276 5.63 -23.25 51.84
N SER A 277 6.44 -24.01 52.58
CA SER A 277 6.50 -25.48 52.52
C SER A 277 6.06 -26.21 53.80
N ALA A 278 5.50 -25.53 54.80
CA ALA A 278 4.97 -26.21 55.97
C ALA A 278 3.51 -25.81 56.22
N THR A 279 2.69 -26.84 56.46
CA THR A 279 1.29 -26.81 56.95
C THR A 279 0.20 -26.57 55.90
N THR A 280 -0.40 -27.66 55.39
CA THR A 280 -1.76 -28.07 55.80
C THR A 280 -2.04 -29.47 55.26
N LEU A 281 -1.96 -30.45 56.17
CA LEU A 281 -2.66 -31.71 56.06
C LEU A 281 -4.13 -31.43 56.36
N MET A 282 -5.03 -31.65 55.40
CA MET A 282 -6.33 -32.25 55.69
C MET A 282 -6.86 -32.97 54.45
N SER A 283 -7.08 -34.27 54.66
CA SER A 283 -7.66 -35.25 53.76
C SER A 283 -9.09 -34.89 53.38
N ARG A 284 -9.47 -35.07 52.11
CA ARG A 284 -10.83 -35.46 51.73
C ARG A 284 -10.82 -36.36 50.50
N HIS A 285 -11.25 -37.59 50.75
CA HIS A 285 -11.65 -38.63 49.81
C HIS A 285 -12.60 -38.09 48.74
N SER A 286 -12.38 -38.49 47.48
CA SER A 286 -13.46 -38.90 46.57
C SER A 286 -12.90 -39.73 45.42
N LEU A 287 -13.53 -40.87 45.19
CA LEU A 287 -13.20 -41.94 44.25
C LEU A 287 -13.55 -41.54 42.81
N GLY A 288 -12.81 -42.06 41.82
CA GLY A 288 -13.10 -41.84 40.39
C GLY A 288 -12.08 -42.51 39.46
N THR A 289 -12.18 -43.84 39.38
CA THR A 289 -11.66 -44.81 38.40
C THR A 289 -10.90 -44.34 37.15
N LYS A 290 -9.76 -45.04 36.93
CA LYS A 290 -8.94 -45.13 35.72
C LYS A 290 -9.72 -45.53 34.45
N ARG A 291 -9.31 -45.01 33.28
CA ARG A 291 -8.91 -45.85 32.14
C ARG A 291 -7.99 -45.09 31.17
N LYS A 292 -6.96 -45.81 30.74
CA LYS A 292 -5.88 -45.45 29.82
C LYS A 292 -6.19 -46.07 28.47
N GLU A 293 -5.99 -45.36 27.36
CA GLU A 293 -5.61 -45.96 26.07
C GLU A 293 -4.93 -44.92 25.16
N ARG A 294 -3.75 -45.31 24.66
CA ARG A 294 -3.09 -44.81 23.42
C ARG A 294 -3.86 -45.46 22.26
N SER A 295 -3.98 -44.94 21.05
CA SER A 295 -2.98 -44.51 20.06
C SER A 295 -3.71 -44.17 18.74
N GLY A 296 -3.13 -43.34 17.87
CA GLY A 296 -3.45 -43.34 16.44
C GLY A 296 -3.30 -41.99 15.74
N GLU A 297 -2.12 -41.73 15.17
CA GLU A 297 -1.90 -40.73 14.11
C GLU A 297 -2.40 -41.28 12.76
N ALA A 298 -3.15 -40.48 12.00
CA ALA A 298 -2.99 -40.30 10.56
C ALA A 298 -3.89 -39.13 10.07
N ALA A 299 -3.31 -38.33 9.18
CA ALA A 299 -3.83 -37.08 8.63
C ALA A 299 -4.97 -37.25 7.60
N ASN A 300 -5.89 -36.28 7.52
CA ASN A 300 -6.03 -35.41 6.34
C ASN A 300 -7.07 -34.27 6.51
N TYR A 301 -6.59 -33.07 6.19
CA TYR A 301 -7.17 -31.96 5.42
C TYR A 301 -8.63 -31.47 5.61
N SER A 302 -8.74 -30.14 5.82
CA SER A 302 -9.88 -29.22 5.70
C SER A 302 -11.04 -29.40 6.71
N SER A 303 -11.39 -28.44 7.54
CA SER A 303 -11.82 -27.09 7.18
C SER A 303 -11.95 -26.17 8.42
N ILE A 304 -11.90 -24.87 8.15
CA ILE A 304 -11.86 -23.67 9.02
C ILE A 304 -12.79 -23.73 10.25
N PRO A 305 -12.34 -23.18 11.41
CA PRO A 305 -13.26 -22.37 12.20
C PRO A 305 -12.68 -20.99 12.57
N ALA A 306 -13.55 -19.98 12.38
CA ALA A 306 -13.38 -18.62 12.82
C ALA A 306 -13.18 -18.56 14.35
N SER A 307 -12.07 -17.97 14.78
CA SER A 307 -11.78 -17.71 16.18
C SER A 307 -12.14 -16.25 16.51
N SER A 308 -13.34 -16.03 17.02
CA SER A 308 -13.65 -14.84 17.82
C SER A 308 -13.08 -15.06 19.23
N THR A 309 -11.98 -14.39 19.53
CA THR A 309 -11.39 -14.36 20.87
C THR A 309 -12.17 -13.38 21.73
N SER A 310 -13.06 -13.93 22.56
CA SER A 310 -13.73 -13.18 23.63
C SER A 310 -12.77 -12.98 24.81
N LEU A 311 -12.32 -11.74 24.98
CA LEU A 311 -11.70 -11.26 26.21
C LEU A 311 -12.81 -11.02 27.25
N THR A 312 -13.06 -12.00 28.11
CA THR A 312 -13.86 -11.81 29.31
C THR A 312 -13.01 -11.19 30.41
N GLN A 313 -13.05 -9.87 30.54
CA GLN A 313 -12.65 -9.17 31.76
C GLN A 313 -13.90 -8.55 32.39
N GLY A 314 -14.15 -8.98 33.63
CA GLY A 314 -15.40 -8.75 34.34
C GLY A 314 -15.69 -7.29 34.65
N ASN A 315 -16.96 -6.94 34.48
CA ASN A 315 -17.65 -5.98 35.32
C ASN A 315 -19.14 -6.36 35.29
N SER A 316 -19.54 -7.25 36.20
CA SER A 316 -20.96 -7.53 36.46
C SER A 316 -21.54 -6.35 37.24
N LEU A 317 -22.36 -5.54 36.59
CA LEU A 317 -23.38 -4.68 37.19
C LEU A 317 -24.74 -5.02 36.54
N PRO A 318 -25.86 -4.94 37.29
CA PRO A 318 -26.94 -5.94 37.26
C PRO A 318 -28.13 -5.58 36.34
N ASP A 319 -28.94 -6.60 36.01
CA ASP A 319 -30.33 -6.56 35.52
C ASP A 319 -30.74 -5.33 34.69
N HIS A 320 -30.05 -5.08 33.58
CA HIS A 320 -30.54 -4.14 32.58
C HIS A 320 -31.37 -4.89 31.53
N PRO A 321 -32.57 -4.44 31.13
CA PRO A 321 -33.44 -5.15 30.18
C PRO A 321 -32.76 -5.52 28.85
N LEU A 322 -31.74 -4.74 28.46
CA LEU A 322 -30.97 -4.90 27.23
C LEU A 322 -29.64 -5.65 27.42
N ALA A 323 -29.35 -6.26 28.57
CA ALA A 323 -28.06 -6.90 28.86
C ALA A 323 -27.74 -8.10 27.94
N GLY A 324 -28.75 -8.72 27.33
CA GLY A 324 -28.60 -9.80 26.36
C GLY A 324 -28.42 -9.35 24.91
N GLU A 325 -28.58 -8.06 24.61
CA GLU A 325 -28.52 -7.54 23.24
C GLU A 325 -27.07 -7.40 22.74
N PRO A 326 -26.80 -7.69 21.44
CA PRO A 326 -25.50 -7.45 20.85
C PRO A 326 -25.12 -5.96 20.97
N SER A 327 -23.84 -5.67 21.15
CA SER A 327 -23.30 -4.30 21.30
C SER A 327 -23.67 -3.57 22.60
N PHE A 328 -24.32 -4.23 23.57
CA PHE A 328 -24.62 -3.65 24.91
C PHE A 328 -23.39 -3.04 25.60
N HIS A 329 -22.25 -3.72 25.52
CA HIS A 329 -20.98 -3.30 26.14
C HIS A 329 -20.34 -2.05 25.51
N LEU A 330 -20.84 -1.57 24.37
CA LEU A 330 -20.34 -0.38 23.67
C LEU A 330 -21.06 0.91 24.08
N LEU A 331 -22.10 0.82 24.91
CA LEU A 331 -22.91 1.95 25.35
C LEU A 331 -22.58 2.37 26.77
N SER A 332 -22.62 3.68 27.02
CA SER A 332 -22.57 4.21 28.37
C SER A 332 -23.90 3.98 29.11
N GLN A 333 -23.90 4.07 30.44
CA GLN A 333 -25.10 3.88 31.26
C GLN A 333 -26.23 4.87 30.90
N ALA A 334 -25.89 6.11 30.52
CA ALA A 334 -26.86 7.11 30.08
C ALA A 334 -27.48 6.75 28.72
N GLU A 335 -26.70 6.16 27.82
CA GLU A 335 -27.17 5.71 26.51
C GLU A 335 -28.04 4.46 26.65
N LEU A 336 -27.69 3.54 27.55
CA LEU A 336 -28.50 2.36 27.85
C LEU A 336 -29.89 2.73 28.42
N GLN A 337 -29.95 3.74 29.29
CA GLN A 337 -31.22 4.29 29.77
C GLN A 337 -32.02 4.93 28.64
N LEU A 338 -31.36 5.68 27.75
CA LEU A 338 -32.01 6.28 26.58
C LEU A 338 -32.59 5.21 25.65
N CYS A 339 -31.82 4.15 25.35
CA CYS A 339 -32.28 3.01 24.55
C CYS A 339 -33.50 2.34 25.18
N THR A 340 -33.51 2.17 26.50
CA THR A 340 -34.65 1.57 27.22
C THR A 340 -35.90 2.45 27.13
N ASN A 341 -35.74 3.76 27.29
CA ASN A 341 -36.86 4.72 27.24
C ASN A 341 -37.45 4.90 25.84
N LEU A 342 -36.62 4.72 24.80
CA LEU A 342 -37.01 4.86 23.40
C LEU A 342 -37.31 3.51 22.72
N GLU A 343 -37.29 2.42 23.48
CA GLU A 343 -37.47 1.04 22.98
C GLU A 343 -36.53 0.68 21.82
N LEU A 344 -35.28 1.19 21.87
CA LEU A 344 -34.24 0.94 20.88
C LEU A 344 -33.31 -0.19 21.34
N THR A 345 -32.92 -1.06 20.41
CA THR A 345 -31.81 -1.98 20.66
C THR A 345 -30.47 -1.23 20.62
N PRO A 346 -29.43 -1.69 21.34
CA PRO A 346 -28.10 -1.09 21.29
C PRO A 346 -27.56 -0.90 19.87
N THR A 347 -27.81 -1.87 18.98
CA THR A 347 -27.37 -1.80 17.58
C THR A 347 -28.09 -0.69 16.81
N GLN A 348 -29.40 -0.53 17.00
CA GLN A 348 -30.16 0.56 16.36
C GLN A 348 -29.65 1.94 16.79
N TYR A 349 -29.42 2.13 18.08
CA TYR A 349 -28.90 3.40 18.60
C TYR A 349 -27.49 3.69 18.07
N ILE A 350 -26.58 2.70 18.01
CA ILE A 350 -25.23 2.88 17.47
C ILE A 350 -25.29 3.29 15.99
N SER A 351 -26.15 2.65 15.19
CA SER A 351 -26.33 3.01 13.78
C SER A 351 -26.82 4.45 13.62
N MET A 352 -27.86 4.86 14.37
CA MET A 352 -28.38 6.23 14.34
C MET A 352 -27.32 7.25 14.78
N LYS A 353 -26.61 6.96 15.87
CA LYS A 353 -25.51 7.81 16.37
C LYS A 353 -24.39 7.95 15.33
N THR A 354 -24.02 6.86 14.66
CA THR A 354 -22.98 6.88 13.63
C THR A 354 -23.39 7.75 12.44
N MET A 355 -24.63 7.61 11.97
CA MET A 355 -25.18 8.43 10.87
C MET A 355 -25.19 9.92 11.23
N MET A 356 -25.68 10.28 12.43
CA MET A 356 -25.77 11.68 12.87
C MET A 356 -24.41 12.34 13.10
N LEU A 357 -23.39 11.56 13.49
CA LEU A 357 -22.02 12.07 13.62
C LEU A 357 -21.31 12.22 12.28
N ALA A 358 -21.62 11.36 11.30
CA ALA A 358 -21.06 11.43 9.95
C ALA A 358 -21.64 12.61 9.15
N GLU A 359 -22.95 12.88 9.28
CA GLU A 359 -23.64 13.95 8.57
C GLU A 359 -24.44 14.86 9.54
N PRO A 360 -23.83 15.91 10.10
CA PRO A 360 -24.49 16.82 11.04
C PRO A 360 -25.68 17.62 10.48
N LEU A 361 -25.88 17.60 9.16
CA LEU A 361 -26.96 18.30 8.45
C LEU A 361 -28.11 17.36 8.03
N LEU A 362 -28.13 16.12 8.52
CA LEU A 362 -29.21 15.17 8.26
C LEU A 362 -30.56 15.78 8.68
N LYS A 363 -31.54 15.76 7.76
CA LYS A 363 -32.91 16.15 8.07
C LYS A 363 -33.53 15.09 8.96
N ILE A 364 -33.73 15.44 10.23
CA ILE A 364 -34.31 14.53 11.21
C ILE A 364 -35.83 14.68 11.21
N GLU A 365 -36.51 13.73 10.58
CA GLU A 365 -37.98 13.71 10.47
C GLU A 365 -38.64 12.82 11.54
N ASN A 366 -37.91 11.83 12.06
CA ASN A 366 -38.45 10.86 13.01
C ASN A 366 -38.34 11.37 14.47
N PRO A 367 -39.41 11.33 15.29
CA PRO A 367 -39.37 11.76 16.68
C PRO A 367 -38.35 11.00 17.53
N ILE A 368 -38.08 9.72 17.24
CA ILE A 368 -37.06 8.93 17.97
C ILE A 368 -35.66 9.46 17.64
N GLU A 369 -35.40 9.75 16.37
CA GLU A 369 -34.14 10.35 15.92
C GLU A 369 -33.93 11.75 16.53
N GLN A 370 -34.99 12.54 16.72
CA GLN A 370 -34.89 13.84 17.40
C GLN A 370 -34.41 13.70 18.85
N HIS A 371 -34.90 12.70 19.59
CA HIS A 371 -34.48 12.47 20.97
C HIS A 371 -33.01 12.01 21.04
N VAL A 372 -32.57 11.16 20.11
CA VAL A 372 -31.17 10.75 20.00
C VAL A 372 -30.27 11.94 19.65
N HIS A 373 -30.67 12.76 18.67
CA HIS A 373 -29.92 13.95 18.29
C HIS A 373 -29.81 14.97 19.43
N GLN A 374 -30.92 15.24 20.15
CA GLN A 374 -30.90 16.11 21.32
C GLN A 374 -29.96 15.59 22.41
N HIS A 375 -29.92 14.27 22.64
CA HIS A 375 -28.97 13.66 23.56
C HIS A 375 -27.51 13.89 23.13
N LEU A 376 -27.20 13.75 21.83
CA LEU A 376 -25.87 13.99 21.29
C LEU A 376 -25.46 15.47 21.38
N VAL A 377 -26.37 16.40 21.09
CA VAL A 377 -26.14 17.85 21.26
C VAL A 377 -25.90 18.20 22.73
N LYS A 378 -26.76 17.70 23.65
CA LYS A 378 -26.64 17.94 25.09
C LYS A 378 -25.30 17.46 25.66
N ASN A 379 -24.79 16.35 25.14
CA ASN A 379 -23.50 15.78 25.55
C ASN A 379 -22.31 16.33 24.73
N GLY A 380 -22.53 17.36 23.90
CA GLY A 380 -21.48 18.07 23.18
C GLY A 380 -20.88 17.34 21.98
N TRP A 381 -21.53 16.27 21.51
CA TRP A 381 -21.07 15.50 20.35
C TRP A 381 -21.42 16.17 19.02
N ILE A 382 -22.49 16.95 18.98
CA ILE A 382 -22.93 17.74 17.81
C ILE A 382 -23.02 19.21 18.24
N LYS A 383 -22.41 20.10 17.46
CA LYS A 383 -22.53 21.56 17.66
C LYS A 383 -23.74 22.05 16.87
N THR A 384 -24.72 22.63 17.55
CA THR A 384 -25.76 23.41 16.87
C THR A 384 -25.14 24.72 16.38
N SER A 385 -25.27 25.00 15.08
CA SER A 385 -24.89 26.29 14.50
C SER A 385 -25.88 27.38 14.84
#